data_AF-A0AA39Y4B0-F1
#
_entry.id   AF-A0AA39Y4B0-F1
#
_cell.length_a   1.000
_cell.length_b   1.000
_cell.length_c   1.000
_cell.angle_alpha   90.00
_cell.angle_beta   90.00
_cell.angle_gamma   90.00
#
_symmetry.space_group_name_H-M   'P 1'
#
loop_
_entity.id
_entity.type
_entity.pdbx_description
1 polymer ?
#
loop_
_entity_poly.entity_id
_entity_poly.type
_entity_poly.pdbx_seq_one_letter_code
_entity_poly.pdbx_strand_id
1 'polypeptide(L)'
;MGELVPYIDGMQKGQGYNTYLQQLCVKNAVTVEGSDGPSNPFRATYNSKFVDDYEKLAQSLKISAGATVSGWGQSGQVNASYLDRSEFESSTLTYQVEVLVQHQGSVSDKHTFNKIDTENPTKKYGDRFISDFIRGGQFLARVSITVNSASETEEIKQSAEVAFSMYGANGKVTEEVETAVSRIKKNTTIKITIYESGGSSKASAADFTTSETSDLLAVKQKADKFFDDASAGGHDYILFAVLGKYTNLSDFDNYFAPLDYSEANERSWSLSDDFTRYQALKTLIKSVPENKYKQGSSQQSELLDGAINNAKKIRDKVLTISDHPDDARTPSDHVRPTEFQLQVLRAVKTVTYIAQSRPKADDNWTDIVSTEMFPDGSENFRFEAFDFDSLIGTQVVSFGKKKEGDAYTCLIGTRASSINGWEEESRLWVFSERVDHYADQIVGVSRSAVKDYFRVYAADQSDIDRPRKYQVFYFFVPTPDATY
;
A
#
# COMPACT_ATOMS: atom_id res chain seq x y z
N MET A 1 0.14 28.69 11.72
CA MET A 1 0.61 27.44 12.35
C MET A 1 1.86 27.05 11.57
N GLY A 2 2.96 26.68 12.23
CA GLY A 2 4.21 26.31 11.54
C GLY A 2 4.08 25.01 10.75
N GLU A 3 4.91 24.83 9.73
CA GLU A 3 5.01 23.58 8.98
C GLU A 3 5.62 22.49 9.88
N LEU A 4 5.07 21.28 9.84
CA LEU A 4 5.48 20.16 10.70
C LEU A 4 6.07 19.05 9.85
N VAL A 5 7.19 18.49 10.31
CA VAL A 5 7.84 17.33 9.70
C VAL A 5 8.15 16.27 10.75
N PRO A 6 8.11 14.96 10.40
CA PRO A 6 8.48 13.89 11.31
C PRO A 6 9.85 14.12 11.93
N TYR A 7 9.97 13.83 13.21
CA TYR A 7 11.27 13.83 13.85
C TYR A 7 12.13 12.68 13.31
N ILE A 8 13.37 13.00 12.93
CA ILE A 8 14.41 12.02 12.63
C ILE A 8 15.57 12.21 13.59
N ASP A 9 16.27 11.11 13.90
CA ASP A 9 17.36 11.17 14.86
C ASP A 9 18.44 12.18 14.46
N GLY A 10 18.93 12.92 15.45
CA GLY A 10 19.92 13.98 15.24
C GLY A 10 19.35 15.37 14.92
N MET A 11 18.03 15.55 14.82
CA MET A 11 17.40 16.87 14.74
C MET A 11 17.70 17.72 15.99
N GLN A 12 18.04 19.01 15.79
CA GLN A 12 18.32 19.96 16.87
C GLN A 12 17.63 21.30 16.62
N LYS A 13 17.17 21.98 17.68
CA LYS A 13 16.68 23.35 17.58
C LYS A 13 17.76 24.23 16.93
N GLY A 14 17.34 25.12 16.04
CA GLY A 14 18.24 26.00 15.31
C GLY A 14 18.99 25.37 14.15
N GLN A 15 18.79 24.08 13.87
CA GLN A 15 19.41 23.41 12.72
C GLN A 15 18.69 23.76 11.41
N GLY A 16 19.44 23.96 10.33
CA GLY A 16 18.89 24.12 8.99
C GLY A 16 18.22 22.84 8.49
N TYR A 17 17.29 22.97 7.56
CA TYR A 17 16.43 21.88 7.12
C TYR A 17 16.01 22.05 5.65
N ASN A 18 16.06 20.95 4.89
CA ASN A 18 15.52 20.85 3.54
C ASN A 18 14.15 20.17 3.60
N THR A 19 13.07 20.92 3.35
CA THR A 19 11.68 20.42 3.43
C THR A 19 11.34 19.43 2.34
N TYR A 20 11.95 19.54 1.16
CA TYR A 20 11.65 18.71 0.01
C TYR A 20 12.19 17.28 0.16
N LEU A 21 13.44 17.11 0.58
CA LEU A 21 14.04 15.80 0.89
C LEU A 21 13.83 15.37 2.35
N GLN A 22 13.32 16.27 3.19
CA GLN A 22 13.22 16.12 4.65
C GLN A 22 14.56 15.78 5.33
N GLN A 23 15.62 16.47 4.90
CA GLN A 23 16.99 16.22 5.34
C GLN A 23 17.52 17.31 6.27
N LEU A 24 18.32 16.88 7.24
CA LEU A 24 19.09 17.76 8.12
C LEU A 24 20.15 18.53 7.34
N CYS A 25 20.23 19.84 7.57
CA CYS A 25 21.29 20.70 7.05
C CYS A 25 22.20 21.19 8.21
N VAL A 26 22.87 22.33 8.03
CA VAL A 26 23.87 22.82 8.98
C VAL A 26 23.30 23.01 10.39
N LYS A 27 24.04 22.55 11.40
CA LYS A 27 23.72 22.80 12.81
C LYS A 27 23.94 24.27 13.16
N ASN A 28 23.20 24.76 14.15
CA ASN A 28 23.30 26.15 14.63
C ASN A 28 23.11 27.18 13.51
N ALA A 29 22.23 26.93 12.53
CA ALA A 29 21.82 27.93 11.54
C ALA A 29 21.14 29.13 12.20
N VAL A 30 20.42 28.88 13.30
CA VAL A 30 19.72 29.88 14.11
C VAL A 30 20.00 29.57 15.58
N THR A 31 20.30 30.59 16.38
CA THR A 31 20.33 30.48 17.83
C THR A 31 18.90 30.66 18.34
N VAL A 32 18.39 29.65 19.03
CA VAL A 32 17.04 29.64 19.62
C VAL A 32 17.16 29.87 21.12
N GLU A 33 16.74 31.04 21.58
CA GLU A 33 16.72 31.45 22.99
C GLU A 33 15.30 31.35 23.53
N GLY A 34 15.04 30.37 24.39
CA GLY A 34 13.73 30.18 25.00
C GLY A 34 13.74 29.00 25.98
N SER A 35 12.77 28.99 26.88
CA SER A 35 12.53 27.89 27.82
C SER A 35 11.44 26.99 27.27
N ASP A 36 11.57 25.67 27.44
CA ASP A 36 10.47 24.73 27.19
C ASP A 36 9.21 25.22 27.93
N GLY A 37 8.18 25.61 27.16
CA GLY A 37 6.94 26.17 27.67
C GLY A 37 6.14 25.16 28.51
N PRO A 38 5.20 25.63 29.35
CA PRO A 38 4.38 24.75 30.15
C PRO A 38 3.52 23.82 29.27
N SER A 39 3.50 22.55 29.65
CA SER A 39 2.66 21.48 29.08
C SER A 39 1.17 21.76 29.37
N ASN A 40 0.47 22.38 28.43
CA ASN A 40 -0.95 22.15 28.04
C ASN A 40 -1.48 23.32 27.20
N PRO A 41 -2.28 23.07 26.13
CA PRO A 41 -3.21 21.96 25.94
C PRO A 41 -2.69 20.83 25.04
N PHE A 42 -3.45 19.76 25.13
CA PHE A 42 -3.22 18.43 24.59
C PHE A 42 -4.19 18.21 23.42
N ARG A 43 -3.67 17.84 22.25
CA ARG A 43 -4.51 17.31 21.16
C ARG A 43 -4.34 15.80 21.14
N ALA A 44 -5.42 15.07 21.38
CA ALA A 44 -5.47 13.65 21.07
C ALA A 44 -6.56 13.36 20.05
N THR A 45 -6.20 12.54 19.08
CA THR A 45 -7.10 11.97 18.09
C THR A 45 -6.91 10.48 18.07
N TYR A 46 -8.02 9.74 18.09
CA TYR A 46 -8.02 8.29 17.92
C TYR A 46 -9.16 7.95 16.97
N ASN A 47 -8.82 7.43 15.80
CA ASN A 47 -9.79 7.06 14.77
C ASN A 47 -9.28 5.88 13.93
N SER A 48 -10.19 5.33 13.14
CA SER A 48 -9.87 4.47 12.01
C SER A 48 -10.44 5.06 10.73
N LYS A 49 -9.81 4.76 9.59
CA LYS A 49 -10.29 5.14 8.27
C LYS A 49 -10.04 4.04 7.26
N PHE A 50 -10.96 3.84 6.33
CA PHE A 50 -10.71 3.08 5.11
C PHE A 50 -9.75 3.89 4.22
N VAL A 51 -8.81 3.20 3.59
CA VAL A 51 -7.77 3.81 2.74
C VAL A 51 -7.80 3.13 1.38
N ASP A 52 -8.31 3.86 0.38
CA ASP A 52 -8.40 3.46 -1.03
C ASP A 52 -7.30 4.08 -1.90
N ASP A 53 -6.52 4.99 -1.32
CA ASP A 53 -5.51 5.77 -2.01
C ASP A 53 -4.17 5.63 -1.28
N TYR A 54 -3.20 5.06 -1.98
CA TYR A 54 -1.85 4.85 -1.44
C TYR A 54 -1.15 6.18 -1.13
N GLU A 55 -1.43 7.25 -1.87
CA GLU A 55 -0.84 8.56 -1.59
C GLU A 55 -1.28 9.05 -0.20
N LYS A 56 -2.57 8.88 0.14
CA LYS A 56 -3.10 9.20 1.48
C LYS A 56 -2.47 8.35 2.58
N LEU A 57 -2.09 7.11 2.29
CA LEU A 57 -1.34 6.25 3.22
C LEU A 57 0.07 6.80 3.44
N ALA A 58 0.79 7.16 2.37
CA ALA A 58 2.14 7.74 2.48
C ALA A 58 2.12 9.09 3.22
N GLN A 59 1.17 9.96 2.88
CA GLN A 59 0.98 11.26 3.53
C GLN A 59 0.62 11.15 5.01
N SER A 60 0.07 10.03 5.48
CA SER A 60 -0.23 9.83 6.91
C SER A 60 1.03 9.82 7.77
N LEU A 61 2.18 9.45 7.19
CA LEU A 61 3.48 9.48 7.85
C LEU A 61 4.10 10.89 7.87
N LYS A 62 3.43 11.90 7.29
CA LYS A 62 3.95 13.28 7.13
C LYS A 62 5.29 13.36 6.39
N ILE A 63 5.61 12.35 5.58
CA ILE A 63 6.77 12.35 4.71
C ILE A 63 6.45 13.08 3.40
N SER A 64 7.42 13.81 2.85
CA SER A 64 7.29 14.42 1.53
C SER A 64 7.48 13.38 0.43
N ALA A 65 7.03 13.70 -0.78
CA ALA A 65 7.28 12.86 -1.95
C ALA A 65 8.79 12.70 -2.23
N GLY A 66 9.55 13.80 -2.13
CA GLY A 66 11.00 13.78 -2.30
C GLY A 66 11.69 12.87 -1.28
N ALA A 67 11.32 12.98 0.00
CA ALA A 67 11.82 12.14 1.07
C ALA A 67 11.46 10.65 0.88
N THR A 68 10.23 10.37 0.42
CA THR A 68 9.77 9.00 0.12
C THR A 68 10.69 8.34 -0.91
N VAL A 69 11.04 9.05 -1.98
CA VAL A 69 11.89 8.52 -3.07
C VAL A 69 13.36 8.44 -2.66
N SER A 70 13.90 9.50 -2.05
CA SER A 70 15.32 9.56 -1.69
C SER A 70 15.65 8.64 -0.51
N GLY A 71 14.79 8.59 0.50
CA GLY A 71 14.97 7.82 1.73
C GLY A 71 14.55 6.35 1.61
N TRP A 72 13.96 5.93 0.49
CA TRP A 72 13.51 4.54 0.36
C TRP A 72 14.63 3.52 0.49
N GLY A 73 14.47 2.61 1.46
CA GLY A 73 15.47 1.59 1.79
C GLY A 73 16.62 2.09 2.66
N GLN A 74 16.61 3.37 3.07
CA GLN A 74 17.53 3.92 4.07
C GLN A 74 16.91 3.75 5.45
N SER A 75 17.59 3.01 6.33
CA SER A 75 17.14 2.77 7.70
C SER A 75 16.88 4.09 8.44
N GLY A 76 15.69 4.24 9.03
CA GLY A 76 15.34 5.38 9.88
C GLY A 76 14.75 6.61 9.20
N GLN A 77 14.65 6.65 7.85
CA GLN A 77 13.98 7.75 7.13
C GLN A 77 12.59 7.39 6.61
N VAL A 78 12.43 6.18 6.07
CA VAL A 78 11.16 5.71 5.49
C VAL A 78 10.89 4.28 5.96
N ASN A 79 9.70 4.04 6.52
CA ASN A 79 9.28 2.68 6.86
C ASN A 79 8.72 1.98 5.60
N ALA A 80 9.60 1.30 4.86
CA ALA A 80 9.24 0.60 3.64
C ALA A 80 8.20 -0.53 3.85
N SER A 81 8.13 -1.11 5.06
CA SER A 81 7.14 -2.16 5.37
C SER A 81 5.73 -1.59 5.51
N TYR A 82 5.57 -0.46 6.21
CA TYR A 82 4.29 0.25 6.33
C TYR A 82 3.84 0.84 4.98
N LEU A 83 4.78 1.19 4.11
CA LEU A 83 4.52 1.69 2.76
C LEU A 83 4.62 0.59 1.69
N ASP A 84 4.58 -0.70 2.04
CA ASP A 84 4.65 -1.76 1.03
C ASP A 84 3.48 -1.64 0.06
N ARG A 85 3.78 -1.20 -1.17
CA ARG A 85 2.81 -0.98 -2.24
C ARG A 85 2.23 -2.30 -2.74
N SER A 86 3.04 -3.36 -2.76
CA SER A 86 2.62 -4.69 -3.20
C SER A 86 1.55 -5.25 -2.26
N GLU A 87 1.74 -5.06 -0.95
CA GLU A 87 0.73 -5.44 0.04
C GLU A 87 -0.53 -4.58 -0.06
N PHE A 88 -0.38 -3.28 -0.25
CA PHE A 88 -1.52 -2.37 -0.43
C PHE A 88 -2.38 -2.77 -1.64
N GLU A 89 -1.76 -2.98 -2.81
CA GLU A 89 -2.48 -3.32 -4.06
C GLU A 89 -3.02 -4.76 -4.09
N SER A 90 -2.47 -5.68 -3.30
CA SER A 90 -3.00 -7.05 -3.18
C SER A 90 -4.05 -7.21 -2.09
N SER A 91 -4.23 -6.20 -1.23
CA SER A 91 -5.26 -6.19 -0.20
C SER A 91 -6.61 -5.85 -0.81
N THR A 92 -7.65 -6.56 -0.40
CA THR A 92 -9.03 -6.22 -0.80
C THR A 92 -9.53 -4.98 -0.06
N LEU A 93 -9.16 -4.85 1.21
CA LEU A 93 -9.47 -3.67 2.03
C LEU A 93 -8.22 -3.28 2.80
N THR A 94 -7.93 -1.98 2.80
CA THR A 94 -6.92 -1.41 3.69
C THR A 94 -7.59 -0.41 4.63
N TYR A 95 -7.33 -0.58 5.92
CA TYR A 95 -7.72 0.38 6.94
C TYR A 95 -6.48 0.90 7.66
N GLN A 96 -6.54 2.16 8.07
CA GLN A 96 -5.55 2.76 8.96
C GLN A 96 -6.22 3.07 10.29
N VAL A 97 -5.65 2.55 11.39
CA VAL A 97 -5.96 2.99 12.75
C VAL A 97 -4.89 4.00 13.17
N GLU A 98 -5.30 5.19 13.61
CA GLU A 98 -4.40 6.24 14.06
C GLU A 98 -4.75 6.69 15.47
N VAL A 99 -3.75 6.65 16.35
CA VAL A 99 -3.72 7.43 17.59
C VAL A 99 -2.62 8.47 17.46
N LEU A 100 -2.98 9.74 17.54
CA LEU A 100 -2.03 10.85 17.56
C LEU A 100 -2.30 11.70 18.78
N VAL A 101 -1.28 11.82 19.62
CA VAL A 101 -1.28 12.65 20.81
C VAL A 101 -0.17 13.67 20.70
N GLN A 102 -0.50 14.95 20.90
CA GLN A 102 0.42 16.08 20.78
C GLN A 102 0.29 16.98 22.00
N HIS A 103 1.43 17.26 22.64
CA HIS A 103 1.60 18.31 23.63
C HIS A 103 1.97 19.61 22.92
N GLN A 104 1.45 20.75 23.37
CA GLN A 104 1.80 22.05 22.79
C GLN A 104 3.28 22.37 22.99
N GLY A 105 3.92 22.91 21.94
CA GLY A 105 5.27 23.47 22.00
C GLY A 105 5.33 24.83 22.68
N SER A 106 6.53 25.40 22.76
CA SER A 106 6.80 26.67 23.45
C SER A 106 6.32 27.86 22.63
N VAL A 107 5.83 28.92 23.28
CA VAL A 107 5.28 30.12 22.62
C VAL A 107 6.29 31.28 22.58
N SER A 108 7.49 31.09 23.10
CA SER A 108 8.41 32.19 23.44
C SER A 108 9.86 31.87 23.12
N ASP A 109 10.16 31.67 21.84
CA ASP A 109 11.53 31.49 21.37
C ASP A 109 11.97 32.74 20.59
N LYS A 110 13.01 33.41 21.10
CA LYS A 110 13.73 34.44 20.35
C LYS A 110 14.72 33.74 19.43
N HIS A 111 14.71 34.13 18.17
CA HIS A 111 15.50 33.51 17.12
C HIS A 111 16.51 34.52 16.57
N THR A 112 17.78 34.12 16.51
CA THR A 112 18.89 34.94 15.98
C THR A 112 19.58 34.16 14.87
N PHE A 113 19.66 34.70 13.66
CA PHE A 113 20.32 34.05 12.54
C PHE A 113 21.85 34.00 12.73
N ASN A 114 22.43 32.82 12.53
CA ASN A 114 23.88 32.65 12.58
C ASN A 114 24.44 32.61 11.16
N LYS A 115 25.15 33.67 10.76
CA LYS A 115 25.87 33.71 9.49
C LYS A 115 27.13 32.84 9.56
N ILE A 116 27.16 31.82 8.71
CA ILE A 116 28.23 30.84 8.57
C ILE A 116 28.76 30.99 7.14
N ASP A 117 30.08 31.13 7.03
CA ASP A 117 30.74 31.30 5.74
C ASP A 117 30.55 30.07 4.84
N THR A 118 30.19 30.31 3.58
CA THR A 118 29.92 29.26 2.58
C THR A 118 29.73 29.82 1.17
N GLU A 119 30.15 29.05 0.17
CA GLU A 119 29.91 29.34 -1.25
C GLU A 119 28.51 28.91 -1.73
N ASN A 120 27.81 28.04 -0.98
CA ASN A 120 26.49 27.54 -1.34
C ASN A 120 25.54 27.59 -0.12
N PRO A 121 25.04 28.79 0.24
CA PRO A 121 24.20 28.98 1.42
C PRO A 121 22.90 28.19 1.34
N THR A 122 22.26 28.12 0.17
CA THR A 122 21.03 27.35 -0.03
C THR A 122 21.20 25.88 0.35
N LYS A 123 22.27 25.22 -0.12
CA LYS A 123 22.54 23.81 0.23
C LYS A 123 22.95 23.63 1.68
N LYS A 124 23.70 24.59 2.23
CA LYS A 124 24.22 24.53 3.61
C LYS A 124 23.12 24.71 4.65
N TYR A 125 22.22 25.68 4.44
CA TYR A 125 21.15 26.03 5.37
C TYR A 125 19.86 25.26 5.11
N GLY A 126 19.60 24.85 3.87
CA GLY A 126 18.28 24.39 3.45
C GLY A 126 17.32 25.56 3.28
N ASP A 127 16.02 25.27 3.19
CA ASP A 127 14.97 26.27 2.98
C ASP A 127 14.27 26.70 4.28
N ARG A 128 14.42 25.92 5.35
CA ARG A 128 13.86 26.18 6.69
C ARG A 128 14.90 25.93 7.77
N PHE A 129 14.55 26.30 9.00
CA PHE A 129 15.26 25.84 10.19
C PHE A 129 14.28 25.21 11.18
N ILE A 130 14.79 24.33 12.05
CA ILE A 130 14.02 23.74 13.14
C ILE A 130 13.87 24.79 14.24
N SER A 131 12.66 25.33 14.39
CA SER A 131 12.35 26.34 15.41
C SER A 131 12.05 25.72 16.77
N ASP A 132 11.24 24.66 16.78
CA ASP A 132 10.83 23.98 18.01
C ASP A 132 10.47 22.52 17.72
N PHE A 133 10.04 21.80 18.74
CA PHE A 133 9.61 20.41 18.67
C PHE A 133 8.22 20.24 19.29
N ILE A 134 7.37 19.46 18.63
CA ILE A 134 6.11 18.96 19.21
C ILE A 134 6.39 17.61 19.85
N ARG A 135 6.00 17.49 21.12
CA ARG A 135 6.12 16.25 21.88
C ARG A 135 4.81 15.47 21.88
N GLY A 136 4.87 14.16 22.11
CA GLY A 136 3.70 13.29 22.19
C GLY A 136 3.98 11.84 21.82
N GLY A 137 2.94 11.16 21.34
CA GLY A 137 2.99 9.80 20.79
C GLY A 137 2.18 9.67 19.50
N GLN A 138 2.67 8.89 18.53
CA GLN A 138 1.90 8.44 17.37
C GLN A 138 1.90 6.92 17.28
N PHE A 139 0.72 6.34 17.11
CA PHE A 139 0.49 4.95 16.77
C PHE A 139 -0.28 4.92 15.45
N LEU A 140 0.24 4.17 14.49
CA LEU A 140 -0.39 3.89 13.21
C LEU A 140 -0.42 2.38 13.01
N ALA A 141 -1.59 1.82 12.70
CA ALA A 141 -1.69 0.44 12.26
C ALA A 141 -2.31 0.40 10.87
N ARG A 142 -1.57 -0.12 9.90
CA ARG A 142 -2.12 -0.50 8.60
C ARG A 142 -2.66 -1.90 8.72
N VAL A 143 -3.97 -2.06 8.54
CA VAL A 143 -4.66 -3.35 8.47
C VAL A 143 -4.93 -3.67 7.01
N SER A 144 -4.26 -4.70 6.51
CA SER A 144 -4.38 -5.25 5.17
C SER A 144 -5.25 -6.51 5.22
N ILE A 145 -6.43 -6.46 4.62
CA ILE A 145 -7.41 -7.56 4.60
C ILE A 145 -7.54 -8.09 3.18
N THR A 146 -7.23 -9.37 3.00
CA THR A 146 -7.43 -10.09 1.73
C THR A 146 -8.56 -11.09 1.91
N VAL A 147 -9.65 -10.95 1.15
CA VAL A 147 -10.75 -11.92 1.20
C VAL A 147 -10.31 -13.25 0.62
N ASN A 148 -10.70 -14.34 1.28
CA ASN A 148 -10.42 -15.68 0.79
C ASN A 148 -11.26 -15.96 -0.46
N SER A 149 -12.48 -15.43 -0.55
CA SER A 149 -13.32 -15.58 -1.74
C SER A 149 -13.94 -14.27 -2.20
N ALA A 150 -13.86 -13.98 -3.51
CA ALA A 150 -14.44 -12.78 -4.09
C ALA A 150 -15.97 -12.70 -3.94
N SER A 151 -16.67 -13.83 -3.77
CA SER A 151 -18.12 -13.81 -3.50
C SER A 151 -18.47 -13.28 -2.11
N GLU A 152 -17.50 -13.22 -1.20
CA GLU A 152 -17.68 -12.72 0.18
C GLU A 152 -17.26 -11.25 0.32
N THR A 153 -16.69 -10.63 -0.73
CA THR A 153 -16.13 -9.28 -0.67
C THR A 153 -17.09 -8.25 -0.10
N GLU A 154 -18.34 -8.23 -0.55
CA GLU A 154 -19.33 -7.24 -0.11
C GLU A 154 -19.76 -7.45 1.35
N GLU A 155 -19.98 -8.69 1.76
CA GLU A 155 -20.29 -9.01 3.15
C GLU A 155 -19.13 -8.67 4.09
N ILE A 156 -17.89 -8.87 3.64
CA ILE A 156 -16.68 -8.52 4.39
C ILE A 156 -16.48 -7.01 4.45
N LYS A 157 -16.80 -6.24 3.40
CA LYS A 157 -16.81 -4.76 3.46
C LYS A 157 -17.73 -4.25 4.57
N GLN A 158 -18.98 -4.72 4.58
CA GLN A 158 -19.96 -4.34 5.60
C GLN A 158 -19.52 -4.77 7.01
N SER A 159 -18.94 -5.97 7.13
CA SER A 159 -18.41 -6.44 8.41
C SER A 159 -17.21 -5.62 8.87
N ALA A 160 -16.35 -5.19 7.94
CA ALA A 160 -15.23 -4.31 8.25
C ALA A 160 -15.70 -2.95 8.77
N GLU A 161 -16.69 -2.32 8.14
CA GLU A 161 -17.25 -1.05 8.64
C GLU A 161 -17.72 -1.16 10.11
N VAL A 162 -18.43 -2.24 10.45
CA VAL A 162 -18.86 -2.52 11.83
C VAL A 162 -17.67 -2.78 12.74
N ALA A 163 -16.75 -3.66 12.35
CA ALA A 163 -15.60 -4.03 13.17
C ALA A 163 -14.70 -2.83 13.46
N PHE A 164 -14.45 -1.97 12.47
CA PHE A 164 -13.56 -0.81 12.64
C PHE A 164 -14.17 0.34 13.43
N SER A 165 -15.49 0.34 13.65
CA SER A 165 -16.15 1.26 14.59
C SER A 165 -15.68 1.09 16.03
N MET A 166 -15.06 -0.06 16.35
CA MET A 166 -14.46 -0.28 17.66
C MET A 166 -13.30 0.69 17.92
N TYR A 167 -12.56 1.11 16.88
CA TYR A 167 -11.40 2.00 17.06
C TYR A 167 -11.83 3.46 17.21
N GLY A 168 -11.43 4.07 18.31
CA GLY A 168 -11.69 5.46 18.64
C GLY A 168 -11.79 5.66 20.15
N ALA A 169 -11.67 6.90 20.62
CA ALA A 169 -11.63 7.20 22.06
C ALA A 169 -12.86 6.68 22.83
N ASN A 170 -14.03 6.60 22.18
CA ASN A 170 -15.27 6.08 22.75
C ASN A 170 -15.69 4.74 22.13
N GLY A 171 -14.85 4.15 21.27
CA GLY A 171 -15.15 2.92 20.56
C GLY A 171 -15.07 1.70 21.47
N LYS A 172 -16.06 0.81 21.35
CA LYS A 172 -16.24 -0.34 22.24
C LYS A 172 -16.33 -1.63 21.43
N VAL A 173 -15.94 -2.73 22.07
CA VAL A 173 -16.18 -4.09 21.55
C VAL A 173 -17.58 -4.50 22.01
N THR A 174 -18.58 -4.27 21.17
CA THR A 174 -19.97 -4.75 21.39
C THR A 174 -20.15 -6.15 20.80
N GLU A 175 -21.28 -6.80 21.06
CA GLU A 175 -21.60 -8.13 20.50
C GLU A 175 -21.63 -8.10 18.95
N GLU A 176 -22.13 -7.03 18.34
CA GLU A 176 -22.13 -6.84 16.89
C GLU A 176 -20.70 -6.73 16.34
N VAL A 177 -19.82 -6.01 17.05
CA VAL A 177 -18.39 -5.91 16.70
C VAL A 177 -17.70 -7.26 16.80
N GLU A 178 -17.92 -8.03 17.87
CA GLU A 178 -17.33 -9.37 18.03
C GLU A 178 -17.77 -10.32 16.92
N THR A 179 -19.05 -10.25 16.54
CA THR A 179 -19.61 -11.00 15.42
C THR A 179 -18.94 -10.61 14.09
N ALA A 180 -18.80 -9.31 13.84
CA ALA A 180 -18.15 -8.80 12.63
C ALA A 180 -16.67 -9.21 12.56
N VAL A 181 -15.92 -9.05 13.65
CA VAL A 181 -14.51 -9.50 13.75
C VAL A 181 -14.38 -11.00 13.52
N SER A 182 -15.27 -11.81 14.11
CA SER A 182 -15.27 -13.27 13.93
C SER A 182 -15.51 -13.66 12.47
N ARG A 183 -16.42 -12.96 11.78
CA ARG A 183 -16.68 -13.19 10.35
C ARG A 183 -15.47 -12.82 9.50
N ILE A 184 -14.85 -11.66 9.74
CA ILE A 184 -13.63 -11.23 9.04
C ILE A 184 -12.52 -12.27 9.24
N LYS A 185 -12.23 -12.67 10.49
CA LYS A 185 -11.18 -13.66 10.80
C LYS A 185 -11.40 -15.01 10.11
N LYS A 186 -12.65 -15.44 9.95
CA LYS A 186 -13.00 -16.73 9.33
C LYS A 186 -12.78 -16.74 7.81
N ASN A 187 -13.05 -15.61 7.16
CA ASN A 187 -13.20 -15.53 5.70
C ASN A 187 -12.10 -14.69 5.03
N THR A 188 -11.07 -14.26 5.77
CA THR A 188 -10.01 -13.40 5.24
C THR A 188 -8.64 -13.83 5.76
N THR A 189 -7.60 -13.42 5.04
CA THR A 189 -6.24 -13.32 5.55
C THR A 189 -5.98 -11.87 5.97
N ILE A 190 -5.48 -11.68 7.19
CA ILE A 190 -5.23 -10.35 7.76
C ILE A 190 -3.73 -10.21 8.01
N LYS A 191 -3.13 -9.14 7.49
CA LYS A 191 -1.79 -8.69 7.87
C LYS A 191 -1.89 -7.29 8.46
N ILE A 192 -1.33 -7.10 9.65
CA ILE A 192 -1.31 -5.80 10.32
C ILE A 192 0.14 -5.39 10.51
N THR A 193 0.50 -4.21 9.99
CA THR A 193 1.79 -3.56 10.21
C THR A 193 1.57 -2.39 11.16
N ILE A 194 2.14 -2.48 12.36
CA ILE A 194 2.09 -1.42 13.35
C ILE A 194 3.35 -0.56 13.24
N TYR A 195 3.16 0.75 13.22
CA TYR A 195 4.14 1.80 13.31
C TYR A 195 3.89 2.57 14.61
N GLU A 196 4.81 2.47 15.55
CA GLU A 196 4.80 3.27 16.78
C GLU A 196 6.00 4.21 16.76
N SER A 197 5.75 5.48 17.06
CA SER A 197 6.82 6.43 17.34
C SER A 197 6.96 6.55 18.87
N GLY A 198 7.91 5.83 19.47
CA GLY A 198 8.15 5.86 20.92
C GLY A 198 9.64 5.86 21.24
N GLY A 199 10.17 6.88 21.90
CA GLY A 199 11.59 6.96 22.24
C GLY A 199 11.96 6.19 23.51
N SER A 200 13.20 5.75 23.63
CA SER A 200 13.75 5.19 24.88
C SER A 200 14.07 6.28 25.93
N SER A 201 14.07 7.56 25.56
CA SER A 201 14.22 8.71 26.45
C SER A 201 13.47 9.97 25.94
N LYS A 202 13.22 10.95 26.82
CA LYS A 202 12.59 12.24 26.46
C LYS A 202 13.42 13.10 25.48
N ALA A 203 14.65 12.70 25.15
CA ALA A 203 15.57 13.42 24.27
C ALA A 203 16.04 12.58 23.07
N SER A 204 15.58 11.34 22.93
CA SER A 204 15.93 10.46 21.81
C SER A 204 14.86 10.50 20.74
N ALA A 205 15.25 10.11 19.51
CA ALA A 205 14.29 9.77 18.47
C ALA A 205 13.23 8.79 18.95
N ALA A 206 12.07 8.84 18.31
CA ALA A 206 11.19 7.70 18.29
C ALA A 206 11.99 6.46 17.86
N ASP A 207 12.10 5.47 18.74
CA ASP A 207 12.50 4.12 18.32
C ASP A 207 11.35 3.59 17.48
N PHE A 208 11.68 3.17 16.26
CA PHE A 208 10.71 2.62 15.33
C PHE A 208 10.54 1.14 15.63
N THR A 209 9.45 0.78 16.30
CA THR A 209 9.07 -0.62 16.41
C THR A 209 8.08 -0.94 15.31
N THR A 210 8.45 -1.91 14.46
CA THR A 210 7.48 -2.56 13.58
C THR A 210 7.12 -3.90 14.23
N SER A 211 5.83 -4.12 14.45
CA SER A 211 5.32 -5.42 14.86
C SER A 211 4.23 -5.87 13.90
N GLU A 212 4.17 -7.19 13.68
CA GLU A 212 3.15 -7.81 12.86
C GLU A 212 2.18 -8.62 13.72
N THR A 213 0.90 -8.56 13.39
CA THR A 213 -0.15 -9.41 13.97
C THR A 213 -1.26 -9.60 12.93
N SER A 214 -2.17 -10.52 13.18
CA SER A 214 -3.40 -10.70 12.40
C SER A 214 -4.67 -10.49 13.26
N ASP A 215 -4.50 -10.11 14.54
CA ASP A 215 -5.62 -9.98 15.47
C ASP A 215 -6.07 -8.52 15.66
N LEU A 216 -7.23 -8.18 15.09
CA LEU A 216 -7.86 -6.87 15.22
C LEU A 216 -8.14 -6.47 16.68
N LEU A 217 -8.47 -7.42 17.57
CA LEU A 217 -8.73 -7.11 18.98
C LEU A 217 -7.43 -6.82 19.73
N ALA A 218 -6.32 -7.46 19.34
CA ALA A 218 -5.01 -7.15 19.90
C ALA A 218 -4.56 -5.72 19.49
N VAL A 219 -4.85 -5.30 18.25
CA VAL A 219 -4.60 -3.92 17.82
C VAL A 219 -5.45 -2.95 18.63
N LYS A 220 -6.74 -3.25 18.89
CA LYS A 220 -7.60 -2.41 19.74
C LYS A 220 -7.01 -2.24 21.13
N GLN A 221 -6.61 -3.33 21.78
CA GLN A 221 -5.98 -3.27 23.11
C GLN A 221 -4.69 -2.43 23.10
N LYS A 222 -3.84 -2.59 22.09
CA LYS A 222 -2.61 -1.80 21.94
C LYS A 222 -2.91 -0.31 21.73
N ALA A 223 -3.82 0.01 20.81
CA ALA A 223 -4.19 1.39 20.49
C ALA A 223 -4.88 2.10 21.66
N ASP A 224 -5.76 1.41 22.40
CA ASP A 224 -6.38 1.93 23.62
C ASP A 224 -5.35 2.21 24.70
N LYS A 225 -4.48 1.23 24.97
CA LYS A 225 -3.41 1.39 25.95
C LYS A 225 -2.50 2.56 25.57
N PHE A 226 -2.12 2.66 24.30
CA PHE A 226 -1.30 3.78 23.81
C PHE A 226 -2.02 5.11 23.98
N PHE A 227 -3.32 5.19 23.66
CA PHE A 227 -4.13 6.40 23.84
C PHE A 227 -4.23 6.81 25.31
N ASP A 228 -4.51 5.87 26.21
CA ASP A 228 -4.63 6.12 27.65
C ASP A 228 -3.28 6.53 28.26
N ASP A 229 -2.21 5.78 27.95
CA ASP A 229 -0.86 6.07 28.42
C ASP A 229 -0.40 7.44 27.88
N ALA A 230 -0.60 7.74 26.59
CA ALA A 230 -0.27 9.04 26.00
C ALA A 230 -1.08 10.19 26.64
N SER A 231 -2.37 9.96 26.89
CA SER A 231 -3.28 10.93 27.51
C SER A 231 -2.95 11.22 28.97
N ALA A 232 -2.39 10.24 29.68
CA ALA A 232 -1.85 10.41 31.03
C ALA A 232 -0.46 11.07 31.05
N GLY A 233 0.12 11.42 29.90
CA GLY A 233 1.46 12.00 29.77
C GLY A 233 2.59 10.97 29.71
N GLY A 234 2.27 9.69 29.50
CA GLY A 234 3.20 8.56 29.39
C GLY A 234 3.98 8.49 28.08
N HIS A 235 3.71 9.39 27.12
CA HIS A 235 4.38 9.45 25.82
C HIS A 235 4.75 10.90 25.48
N ASP A 236 5.88 11.37 26.03
CA ASP A 236 6.40 12.75 25.89
C ASP A 236 7.63 12.81 24.96
N TYR A 237 7.58 12.05 23.87
CA TYR A 237 8.67 11.93 22.90
C TYR A 237 8.59 13.04 21.86
N ILE A 238 9.72 13.40 21.26
CA ILE A 238 9.69 14.34 20.14
C ILE A 238 9.07 13.65 18.92
N LEU A 239 7.93 14.14 18.46
CA LEU A 239 7.19 13.61 17.30
C LEU A 239 7.49 14.37 16.02
N PHE A 240 7.43 15.70 16.10
CA PHE A 240 7.55 16.56 14.93
C PHE A 240 8.51 17.71 15.22
N ALA A 241 9.29 18.09 14.24
CA ALA A 241 9.95 19.39 14.21
C ALA A 241 8.98 20.44 13.69
N VAL A 242 8.97 21.61 14.34
CA VAL A 242 8.29 22.82 13.88
C VAL A 242 9.27 23.63 13.06
N LEU A 243 8.94 23.89 11.80
CA LEU A 243 9.83 24.58 10.88
C LEU A 243 9.57 26.10 10.85
N GLY A 244 10.64 26.87 11.03
CA GLY A 244 10.68 28.31 10.90
C GLY A 244 11.21 28.75 9.53
N LYS A 245 10.79 29.92 9.07
CA LYS A 245 11.27 30.56 7.83
C LYS A 245 12.40 31.52 8.15
N TYR A 246 13.52 31.43 7.44
CA TYR A 246 14.63 32.38 7.56
C TYR A 246 14.21 33.82 7.29
N THR A 247 13.31 34.02 6.32
CA THR A 247 12.78 35.33 5.94
C THR A 247 11.92 36.00 7.02
N ASN A 248 11.55 35.26 8.08
CA ASN A 248 10.84 35.83 9.23
C ASN A 248 11.80 36.36 10.32
N LEU A 249 13.11 36.11 10.21
CA LEU A 249 14.11 36.57 11.18
C LEU A 249 14.52 38.00 10.84
N SER A 250 14.49 38.89 11.82
CA SER A 250 14.81 40.31 11.64
C SER A 250 16.27 40.57 11.27
N ASP A 251 17.17 39.65 11.62
CA ASP A 251 18.62 39.71 11.44
C ASP A 251 19.12 38.79 10.30
N PHE A 252 18.22 38.22 9.50
CA PHE A 252 18.59 37.42 8.34
C PHE A 252 19.19 38.25 7.20
N ASP A 253 18.82 39.52 7.10
CA ASP A 253 19.31 40.50 6.12
C ASP A 253 19.31 40.00 4.66
N ASN A 254 18.39 39.07 4.33
CA ASN A 254 18.33 38.37 3.04
C ASN A 254 19.69 37.78 2.61
N TYR A 255 20.45 37.21 3.57
CA TYR A 255 21.79 36.65 3.34
C TYR A 255 21.83 35.63 2.19
N PHE A 256 20.73 34.90 1.98
CA PHE A 256 20.48 34.11 0.79
C PHE A 256 18.98 34.09 0.49
N ALA A 257 18.60 33.54 -0.68
CA ALA A 257 17.21 33.26 -1.00
C ALA A 257 16.92 31.76 -0.75
N PRO A 258 16.18 31.41 0.32
CA PRO A 258 15.71 30.04 0.52
C PRO A 258 14.92 29.54 -0.69
N LEU A 259 15.12 28.28 -1.10
CA LEU A 259 14.34 27.69 -2.18
C LEU A 259 12.87 27.53 -1.76
N ASP A 260 11.97 27.73 -2.73
CA ASP A 260 10.54 27.48 -2.53
C ASP A 260 10.18 26.13 -3.15
N TYR A 261 9.89 25.15 -2.31
CA TYR A 261 9.50 23.81 -2.72
C TYR A 261 7.99 23.60 -2.79
N SER A 262 7.16 24.63 -2.61
CA SER A 262 5.70 24.47 -2.52
C SER A 262 5.12 23.74 -3.75
N GLU A 263 5.41 24.24 -4.95
CA GLU A 263 4.97 23.60 -6.21
C GLU A 263 5.69 22.26 -6.44
N ALA A 264 6.98 22.18 -6.11
CA ALA A 264 7.77 20.97 -6.28
C ALA A 264 7.23 19.81 -5.42
N ASN A 265 6.81 20.08 -4.19
CA ASN A 265 6.22 19.09 -3.28
C ASN A 265 4.91 18.54 -3.82
N GLU A 266 4.04 19.39 -4.38
CA GLU A 266 2.77 18.97 -4.98
C GLU A 266 3.00 18.10 -6.21
N ARG A 267 3.89 18.53 -7.13
CA ARG A 267 4.15 17.81 -8.38
C ARG A 267 4.90 16.49 -8.19
N SER A 268 5.80 16.42 -7.21
CA SER A 268 6.62 15.22 -7.01
C SER A 268 5.86 14.02 -6.47
N TRP A 269 4.60 14.16 -6.05
CA TRP A 269 3.77 13.01 -5.68
C TRP A 269 3.57 12.02 -6.83
N SER A 270 3.47 12.50 -8.09
CA SER A 270 3.42 11.58 -9.24
C SER A 270 4.71 10.77 -9.39
N LEU A 271 5.87 11.41 -9.17
CA LEU A 271 7.17 10.72 -9.17
C LEU A 271 7.26 9.71 -8.02
N SER A 272 6.73 10.04 -6.85
CA SER A 272 6.69 9.12 -5.70
C SER A 272 5.76 7.92 -5.96
N ASP A 273 4.59 8.13 -6.57
CA ASP A 273 3.70 7.04 -6.98
C ASP A 273 4.41 6.14 -7.99
N ASP A 274 5.00 6.71 -9.05
CA ASP A 274 5.72 5.94 -10.06
C ASP A 274 6.88 5.13 -9.46
N PHE A 275 7.64 5.76 -8.55
CA PHE A 275 8.74 5.11 -7.87
C PHE A 275 8.27 3.91 -7.03
N THR A 276 7.21 4.07 -6.23
CA THR A 276 6.69 2.99 -5.37
C THR A 276 6.05 1.86 -6.20
N ARG A 277 5.42 2.16 -7.34
CA ARG A 277 5.00 1.15 -8.33
C ARG A 277 6.19 0.37 -8.89
N TYR A 278 7.32 1.04 -9.16
CA TYR A 278 8.53 0.33 -9.56
C TYR A 278 9.09 -0.59 -8.46
N GLN A 279 8.87 -0.27 -7.18
CA GLN A 279 9.22 -1.21 -6.10
C GLN A 279 8.31 -2.43 -6.10
N ALA A 280 7.00 -2.26 -6.29
CA ALA A 280 6.06 -3.37 -6.45
C ALA A 280 6.40 -4.23 -7.68
N LEU A 281 6.75 -3.61 -8.82
CA LEU A 281 7.17 -4.31 -10.03
C LEU A 281 8.45 -5.13 -9.83
N LYS A 282 9.43 -4.63 -9.06
CA LYS A 282 10.61 -5.44 -8.70
C LYS A 282 10.22 -6.67 -7.87
N THR A 283 9.28 -6.53 -6.94
CA THR A 283 8.76 -7.65 -6.15
C THR A 283 8.06 -8.67 -7.05
N LEU A 284 7.19 -8.20 -7.94
CA LEU A 284 6.49 -9.04 -8.94
C LEU A 284 7.49 -9.79 -9.81
N ILE A 285 8.48 -9.11 -10.38
CA ILE A 285 9.46 -9.74 -11.27
C ILE A 285 10.22 -10.85 -10.54
N LYS A 286 10.59 -10.62 -9.27
CA LYS A 286 11.30 -11.59 -8.44
C LYS A 286 10.44 -12.76 -7.96
N SER A 287 9.13 -12.56 -7.78
CA SER A 287 8.24 -13.61 -7.30
C SER A 287 7.92 -14.64 -8.39
N VAL A 288 7.84 -14.22 -9.66
CA VAL A 288 7.62 -15.13 -10.79
C VAL A 288 8.82 -16.08 -10.94
N PRO A 289 8.61 -17.41 -10.96
CA PRO A 289 9.69 -18.37 -11.17
C PRO A 289 10.40 -18.17 -12.51
N GLU A 290 11.73 -18.32 -12.55
CA GLU A 290 12.55 -18.13 -13.76
C GLU A 290 12.02 -18.90 -14.98
N ASN A 291 11.59 -20.14 -14.79
CA ASN A 291 11.09 -21.00 -15.86
C ASN A 291 9.72 -20.56 -16.43
N LYS A 292 9.03 -19.64 -15.75
CA LYS A 292 7.76 -19.04 -16.19
C LYS A 292 7.95 -17.81 -17.07
N TYR A 293 9.17 -17.30 -17.24
CA TYR A 293 9.45 -16.30 -18.28
C TYR A 293 9.64 -16.95 -19.65
N LYS A 294 9.17 -16.28 -20.71
CA LYS A 294 9.26 -16.75 -22.10
C LYS A 294 10.71 -17.05 -22.51
N GLN A 295 11.67 -16.23 -22.09
CA GLN A 295 13.11 -16.44 -22.31
C GLN A 295 13.90 -16.79 -21.03
N GLY A 296 13.22 -17.33 -20.02
CA GLY A 296 13.85 -17.80 -18.79
C GLY A 296 14.50 -16.70 -17.95
N SER A 297 15.55 -17.06 -17.21
CA SER A 297 16.25 -16.18 -16.27
C SER A 297 16.86 -14.93 -16.90
N SER A 298 17.29 -15.01 -18.17
CA SER A 298 17.85 -13.85 -18.89
C SER A 298 16.85 -12.69 -19.00
N GLN A 299 15.61 -12.99 -19.38
CA GLN A 299 14.54 -11.99 -19.49
C GLN A 299 14.06 -11.49 -18.12
N GLN A 300 14.06 -12.35 -17.09
CA GLN A 300 13.81 -11.88 -15.72
C GLN A 300 14.87 -10.86 -15.28
N SER A 301 16.16 -11.12 -15.55
CA SER A 301 17.26 -10.21 -15.21
C SER A 301 17.13 -8.89 -15.96
N GLU A 302 16.85 -8.92 -17.27
CA GLU A 302 16.67 -7.71 -18.08
C GLU A 302 15.52 -6.83 -17.56
N LEU A 303 14.38 -7.44 -17.23
CA LEU A 303 13.23 -6.72 -16.66
C LEU A 303 13.55 -6.17 -15.27
N LEU A 304 14.27 -6.92 -14.44
CA LEU A 304 14.67 -6.44 -13.12
C LEU A 304 15.61 -5.23 -13.22
N ASP A 305 16.61 -5.29 -14.11
CA ASP A 305 17.51 -4.18 -14.39
C ASP A 305 16.76 -2.97 -14.96
N GLY A 306 15.79 -3.20 -15.85
CA GLY A 306 14.88 -2.17 -16.36
C GLY A 306 14.09 -1.47 -15.24
N ALA A 307 13.52 -2.23 -14.31
CA ALA A 307 12.79 -1.68 -13.17
C ALA A 307 13.72 -0.90 -12.21
N ILE A 308 14.95 -1.38 -12.00
CA ILE A 308 15.96 -0.70 -11.19
C ILE A 308 16.39 0.62 -11.84
N ASN A 309 16.66 0.61 -13.14
CA ASN A 309 17.10 1.78 -13.90
C ASN A 309 16.01 2.86 -13.95
N ASN A 310 14.75 2.51 -14.18
CA ASN A 310 13.65 3.48 -14.16
C ASN A 310 13.42 4.07 -12.77
N ALA A 311 13.45 3.26 -11.71
CA ALA A 311 13.39 3.77 -10.34
C ALA A 311 14.56 4.70 -10.01
N LYS A 312 15.76 4.43 -10.56
CA LYS A 312 16.93 5.28 -10.42
C LYS A 312 16.73 6.63 -11.13
N LYS A 313 16.23 6.65 -12.36
CA LYS A 313 15.91 7.89 -13.08
C LYS A 313 14.96 8.80 -12.30
N ILE A 314 13.94 8.22 -11.66
CA ILE A 314 13.02 8.97 -10.79
C ILE A 314 13.76 9.55 -9.57
N ARG A 315 14.61 8.75 -8.91
CA ARG A 315 15.42 9.23 -7.79
C ARG A 315 16.37 10.36 -8.19
N ASP A 316 17.08 10.20 -9.31
CA ASP A 316 17.98 11.21 -9.84
C ASP A 316 17.21 12.50 -10.15
N LYS A 317 16.01 12.40 -10.73
CA LYS A 317 15.11 13.55 -10.94
C LYS A 317 14.73 14.25 -9.64
N VAL A 318 14.36 13.49 -8.60
CA VAL A 318 14.04 14.05 -7.28
C VAL A 318 15.25 14.81 -6.70
N LEU A 319 16.46 14.27 -6.83
CA LEU A 319 17.67 14.98 -6.39
C LEU A 319 17.91 16.27 -7.18
N THR A 320 17.67 16.27 -8.49
CA THR A 320 17.73 17.50 -9.31
C THR A 320 16.70 18.54 -8.85
N ILE A 321 15.46 18.14 -8.58
CA ILE A 321 14.41 19.06 -8.08
C ILE A 321 14.80 19.66 -6.73
N SER A 322 15.48 18.89 -5.88
CA SER A 322 15.99 19.40 -4.60
C SER A 322 16.98 20.57 -4.80
N ASP A 323 17.81 20.54 -5.84
CA ASP A 323 18.74 21.63 -6.14
C ASP A 323 18.05 22.76 -6.94
N HIS A 324 17.05 22.40 -7.77
CA HIS A 324 16.34 23.29 -8.70
C HIS A 324 14.82 23.02 -8.70
N PRO A 325 14.02 23.65 -7.80
CA PRO A 325 12.59 23.34 -7.64
C PRO A 325 11.74 23.48 -8.90
N ASP A 326 12.09 24.41 -9.79
CA ASP A 326 11.40 24.62 -11.07
C ASP A 326 11.49 23.41 -12.00
N ASP A 327 12.48 22.52 -11.83
CA ASP A 327 12.60 21.28 -12.59
C ASP A 327 11.46 20.30 -12.30
N ALA A 328 10.65 20.51 -11.24
CA ALA A 328 9.43 19.75 -11.03
C ALA A 328 8.40 19.93 -12.16
N ARG A 329 8.52 21.00 -12.96
CA ARG A 329 7.68 21.23 -14.14
C ARG A 329 8.11 20.43 -15.37
N THR A 330 9.32 19.87 -15.35
CA THR A 330 9.84 19.07 -16.48
C THR A 330 9.67 17.58 -16.19
N PRO A 331 9.14 16.80 -17.15
CA PRO A 331 8.91 15.37 -16.94
C PRO A 331 10.23 14.61 -16.77
N SER A 332 10.18 13.50 -16.04
CA SER A 332 11.28 12.53 -15.97
C SER A 332 11.27 11.63 -17.20
N ASP A 333 12.43 11.06 -17.55
CA ASP A 333 12.66 10.22 -18.72
C ASP A 333 12.50 8.72 -18.44
N HIS A 334 11.89 8.36 -17.29
CA HIS A 334 11.55 6.97 -16.99
C HIS A 334 10.34 6.53 -17.82
N VAL A 335 10.26 5.22 -18.09
CA VAL A 335 9.08 4.60 -18.70
C VAL A 335 7.93 4.67 -17.70
N ARG A 336 6.70 4.92 -18.14
CA ARG A 336 5.55 4.91 -17.22
C ARG A 336 5.39 3.51 -16.60
N PRO A 337 5.14 3.37 -15.28
CA PRO A 337 5.04 2.06 -14.64
C PRO A 337 3.99 1.14 -15.27
N THR A 338 2.85 1.68 -15.71
CA THR A 338 1.80 0.90 -16.40
C THR A 338 2.31 0.29 -17.71
N GLU A 339 3.09 1.05 -18.48
CA GLU A 339 3.68 0.55 -19.73
C GLU A 339 4.73 -0.52 -19.44
N PHE A 340 5.57 -0.31 -18.42
CA PHE A 340 6.55 -1.29 -17.99
C PHE A 340 5.91 -2.57 -17.43
N GLN A 341 4.80 -2.44 -16.69
CA GLN A 341 4.01 -3.56 -16.20
C GLN A 341 3.52 -4.44 -17.35
N LEU A 342 3.02 -3.85 -18.43
CA LEU A 342 2.61 -4.60 -19.63
C LEU A 342 3.79 -5.35 -20.26
N GLN A 343 4.98 -4.76 -20.29
CA GLN A 343 6.20 -5.45 -20.76
C GLN A 343 6.50 -6.68 -19.89
N VAL A 344 6.42 -6.54 -18.56
CA VAL A 344 6.63 -7.64 -17.62
C VAL A 344 5.59 -8.74 -17.82
N LEU A 345 4.30 -8.39 -17.86
CA LEU A 345 3.20 -9.35 -18.03
C LEU A 345 3.30 -10.11 -19.37
N ARG A 346 3.64 -9.42 -20.45
CA ARG A 346 3.85 -10.05 -21.78
C ARG A 346 5.07 -10.95 -21.83
N ALA A 347 6.03 -10.78 -20.93
CA ALA A 347 7.20 -11.66 -20.81
C ALA A 347 6.91 -12.96 -20.04
N VAL A 348 5.81 -13.03 -19.28
CA VAL A 348 5.40 -14.22 -18.54
C VAL A 348 4.69 -15.20 -19.49
N LYS A 349 4.95 -16.49 -19.32
CA LYS A 349 4.29 -17.58 -20.04
C LYS A 349 2.86 -17.77 -19.54
N THR A 350 1.95 -17.89 -20.48
CA THR A 350 0.59 -18.40 -20.24
C THR A 350 0.49 -19.84 -20.73
N VAL A 351 -0.58 -20.51 -20.32
CA VAL A 351 -0.98 -21.82 -20.81
C VAL A 351 -2.39 -21.71 -21.37
N THR A 352 -2.66 -22.40 -22.47
CA THR A 352 -4.01 -22.52 -23.02
C THR A 352 -4.85 -23.43 -22.13
N TYR A 353 -5.94 -22.89 -21.61
CA TYR A 353 -6.96 -23.62 -20.89
C TYR A 353 -8.19 -23.85 -21.77
N ILE A 354 -8.88 -24.96 -21.50
CA ILE A 354 -10.07 -25.41 -22.20
C ILE A 354 -11.25 -25.35 -21.22
N ALA A 355 -12.16 -24.42 -21.43
CA ALA A 355 -13.49 -24.49 -20.82
C ALA A 355 -14.27 -25.61 -21.51
N GLN A 356 -14.76 -26.57 -20.74
CA GLN A 356 -15.39 -27.76 -21.28
C GLN A 356 -16.57 -28.22 -20.42
N SER A 357 -17.61 -28.69 -21.10
CA SER A 357 -18.79 -29.28 -20.50
C SER A 357 -18.54 -30.77 -20.21
N ARG A 358 -18.75 -31.22 -18.98
CA ARG A 358 -18.74 -32.63 -18.59
C ARG A 358 -20.18 -33.12 -18.38
N PRO A 359 -20.67 -34.08 -19.18
CA PRO A 359 -22.02 -34.63 -19.02
C PRO A 359 -22.18 -35.36 -17.69
N LYS A 360 -23.42 -35.50 -17.24
CA LYS A 360 -23.84 -36.18 -16.02
C LYS A 360 -24.90 -37.22 -16.32
N ALA A 361 -25.01 -38.21 -15.44
CA ALA A 361 -25.89 -39.36 -15.62
C ALA A 361 -27.39 -39.01 -15.66
N ASP A 362 -27.76 -37.82 -15.18
CA ASP A 362 -29.13 -37.30 -15.11
C ASP A 362 -29.47 -36.36 -16.28
N ASP A 363 -28.78 -36.48 -17.41
CA ASP A 363 -28.95 -35.63 -18.62
C ASP A 363 -28.65 -34.14 -18.37
N ASN A 364 -27.87 -33.85 -17.33
CA ASN A 364 -27.30 -32.54 -17.07
C ASN A 364 -25.80 -32.50 -17.42
N TRP A 365 -25.17 -31.34 -17.28
CA TRP A 365 -23.72 -31.17 -17.40
C TRP A 365 -23.20 -30.20 -16.36
N THR A 366 -21.90 -30.23 -16.06
CA THR A 366 -21.17 -29.19 -15.33
C THR A 366 -19.93 -28.82 -16.11
N ASP A 367 -19.55 -27.56 -16.05
CA ASP A 367 -18.39 -27.06 -16.79
C ASP A 367 -17.16 -27.06 -15.87
N ILE A 368 -15.99 -27.31 -16.47
CA ILE A 368 -14.69 -27.28 -15.83
C ILE A 368 -13.68 -26.62 -16.77
N VAL A 369 -12.58 -26.11 -16.22
CA VAL A 369 -11.48 -25.50 -16.99
C VAL A 369 -10.18 -26.26 -16.71
N SER A 370 -9.56 -26.84 -17.73
CA SER A 370 -8.29 -27.56 -17.60
C SER A 370 -7.42 -27.42 -18.84
N THR A 371 -6.13 -27.74 -18.72
CA THR A 371 -5.17 -27.73 -19.84
C THR A 371 -5.34 -28.93 -20.78
N GLU A 372 -6.04 -29.96 -20.34
CA GLU A 372 -6.32 -31.18 -21.09
C GLU A 372 -7.83 -31.42 -21.20
N MET A 373 -8.23 -32.12 -22.26
CA MET A 373 -9.62 -32.51 -22.48
C MET A 373 -9.97 -33.74 -21.64
N PHE A 374 -11.05 -33.68 -20.88
CA PHE A 374 -11.56 -34.85 -20.18
C PHE A 374 -12.14 -35.87 -21.18
N PRO A 375 -12.03 -37.19 -20.92
CA PRO A 375 -12.44 -38.23 -21.87
C PRO A 375 -13.89 -38.14 -22.35
N ASP A 376 -14.79 -37.65 -21.49
CA ASP A 376 -16.23 -37.46 -21.73
C ASP A 376 -16.61 -35.99 -21.95
N GLY A 377 -15.64 -35.08 -21.96
CA GLY A 377 -15.87 -33.65 -22.07
C GLY A 377 -16.19 -33.21 -23.49
N SER A 378 -16.93 -32.11 -23.62
CA SER A 378 -17.10 -31.37 -24.87
C SER A 378 -16.54 -29.96 -24.72
N GLU A 379 -15.71 -29.51 -25.66
CA GLU A 379 -15.09 -28.20 -25.62
C GLU A 379 -16.14 -27.09 -25.80
N ASN A 380 -16.10 -26.08 -24.93
CA ASN A 380 -16.91 -24.87 -25.05
C ASN A 380 -16.10 -23.77 -25.76
N PHE A 381 -14.94 -23.40 -25.20
CA PHE A 381 -14.00 -22.43 -25.75
C PHE A 381 -12.63 -22.51 -25.06
N ARG A 382 -11.64 -21.79 -25.59
CA ARG A 382 -10.27 -21.73 -25.07
C ARG A 382 -9.89 -20.30 -24.68
N PHE A 383 -8.97 -20.18 -23.74
CA PHE A 383 -8.35 -18.92 -23.36
C PHE A 383 -6.99 -19.16 -22.70
N GLU A 384 -6.16 -18.12 -22.64
CA GLU A 384 -4.85 -18.16 -21.98
C GLU A 384 -4.99 -17.81 -20.51
N ALA A 385 -4.28 -18.50 -19.61
CA ALA A 385 -4.19 -18.12 -18.20
C ALA A 385 -2.86 -18.59 -17.59
N PHE A 386 -2.61 -18.25 -16.33
CA PHE A 386 -1.40 -18.71 -15.62
C PHE A 386 -1.64 -20.01 -14.87
N ASP A 387 -0.62 -20.85 -14.79
CA ASP A 387 -0.65 -22.14 -14.08
C ASP A 387 0.16 -22.10 -12.76
N PHE A 388 0.44 -20.90 -12.23
CA PHE A 388 1.24 -20.65 -11.03
C PHE A 388 0.72 -19.45 -10.23
N ASP A 389 1.03 -19.38 -8.93
CA ASP A 389 0.47 -18.44 -7.94
C ASP A 389 1.26 -17.16 -7.69
N SER A 390 2.51 -17.09 -8.15
CA SER A 390 3.41 -15.99 -7.78
C SER A 390 3.20 -14.67 -8.53
N LEU A 391 2.16 -14.53 -9.36
CA LEU A 391 1.92 -13.30 -10.12
C LEU A 391 1.00 -12.35 -9.33
N ILE A 392 1.58 -11.23 -8.85
CA ILE A 392 0.85 -10.20 -8.10
C ILE A 392 -0.35 -9.69 -8.92
N GLY A 393 -1.50 -9.53 -8.26
CA GLY A 393 -2.75 -9.11 -8.89
C GLY A 393 -3.59 -10.25 -9.48
N THR A 394 -3.09 -11.49 -9.44
CA THR A 394 -3.88 -12.67 -9.83
C THR A 394 -4.51 -13.37 -8.63
N GLN A 395 -5.63 -14.04 -8.89
CA GLN A 395 -6.30 -14.92 -7.95
C GLN A 395 -6.45 -16.31 -8.57
N VAL A 396 -6.42 -17.34 -7.72
CA VAL A 396 -6.73 -18.69 -8.16
C VAL A 396 -8.21 -18.82 -8.47
N VAL A 397 -8.56 -19.40 -9.60
CA VAL A 397 -9.86 -20.02 -9.84
C VAL A 397 -9.66 -21.53 -9.70
N SER A 398 -10.44 -22.15 -8.81
CA SER A 398 -10.30 -23.55 -8.43
C SER A 398 -11.62 -24.28 -8.61
N PHE A 399 -11.60 -25.34 -9.41
CA PHE A 399 -12.72 -26.24 -9.62
C PHE A 399 -12.54 -27.49 -8.76
N GLY A 400 -13.58 -27.87 -8.04
CA GLY A 400 -13.54 -29.06 -7.20
C GLY A 400 -14.80 -29.90 -7.30
N LYS A 401 -14.63 -31.16 -6.94
CA LYS A 401 -15.69 -32.15 -6.80
C LYS A 401 -15.76 -32.61 -5.36
N LYS A 402 -16.97 -32.77 -4.84
CA LYS A 402 -17.16 -33.37 -3.52
C LYS A 402 -16.76 -34.85 -3.56
N LYS A 403 -15.98 -35.30 -2.58
CA LYS A 403 -15.49 -36.70 -2.52
C LYS A 403 -16.64 -37.70 -2.43
N GLU A 404 -17.70 -37.31 -1.72
CA GLU A 404 -18.92 -38.08 -1.58
C GLU A 404 -20.09 -37.35 -2.23
N GLY A 405 -20.68 -37.97 -3.25
CA GLY A 405 -21.82 -37.43 -4.00
C GLY A 405 -21.45 -36.81 -5.34
N ASP A 406 -22.43 -36.17 -5.97
CA ASP A 406 -22.33 -35.55 -7.29
C ASP A 406 -22.56 -34.04 -7.19
N ALA A 407 -21.67 -33.37 -6.45
CA ALA A 407 -21.68 -31.93 -6.24
C ALA A 407 -20.34 -31.34 -6.65
N TYR A 408 -20.39 -30.16 -7.28
CA TYR A 408 -19.23 -29.44 -7.79
C TYR A 408 -19.14 -28.07 -7.13
N THR A 409 -17.94 -27.48 -7.18
CA THR A 409 -17.69 -26.12 -6.72
C THR A 409 -16.73 -25.44 -7.69
N CYS A 410 -16.90 -24.13 -7.84
CA CYS A 410 -15.94 -23.26 -8.50
C CYS A 410 -15.75 -22.05 -7.59
N LEU A 411 -14.50 -21.86 -7.16
CA LEU A 411 -14.11 -20.81 -6.21
C LEU A 411 -13.12 -19.89 -6.89
N ILE A 412 -13.15 -18.61 -6.53
CA ILE A 412 -12.10 -17.65 -6.84
C ILE A 412 -11.47 -17.14 -5.54
N GLY A 413 -10.15 -16.97 -5.53
CA GLY A 413 -9.35 -16.56 -4.35
C GLY A 413 -8.98 -17.70 -3.41
N THR A 414 -9.72 -18.81 -3.42
CA THR A 414 -9.51 -19.98 -2.54
C THR A 414 -9.43 -21.28 -3.32
N ARG A 415 -8.65 -22.22 -2.80
CA ARG A 415 -8.49 -23.57 -3.35
C ARG A 415 -9.64 -24.48 -2.89
N ALA A 416 -10.28 -25.20 -3.79
CA ALA A 416 -11.28 -26.21 -3.45
C ALA A 416 -10.72 -27.27 -2.48
N SER A 417 -9.43 -27.60 -2.59
CA SER A 417 -8.72 -28.50 -1.68
C SER A 417 -8.64 -28.01 -0.22
N SER A 418 -8.92 -26.73 0.04
CA SER A 418 -8.97 -26.18 1.40
C SER A 418 -10.29 -26.49 2.11
N ILE A 419 -11.32 -26.90 1.38
CA ILE A 419 -12.64 -27.23 1.94
C ILE A 419 -12.67 -28.71 2.29
N ASN A 420 -12.98 -29.05 3.55
CA ASN A 420 -13.07 -30.43 3.99
C ASN A 420 -14.13 -31.20 3.17
N GLY A 421 -13.79 -32.41 2.72
CA GLY A 421 -14.66 -33.25 1.89
C GLY A 421 -14.64 -32.93 0.38
N TRP A 422 -13.82 -31.97 -0.06
CA TRP A 422 -13.66 -31.63 -1.47
C TRP A 422 -12.31 -32.08 -2.02
N GLU A 423 -12.30 -32.41 -3.32
CA GLU A 423 -11.11 -32.70 -4.11
C GLU A 423 -11.01 -31.64 -5.22
N GLU A 424 -9.83 -31.04 -5.37
CA GLU A 424 -9.59 -30.09 -6.45
C GLU A 424 -9.29 -30.85 -7.75
N GLU A 425 -10.10 -30.60 -8.78
CA GLU A 425 -9.95 -31.24 -10.09
C GLU A 425 -9.09 -30.40 -11.04
N SER A 426 -9.14 -29.07 -10.92
CA SER A 426 -8.33 -28.16 -11.74
C SER A 426 -8.21 -26.78 -11.11
N ARG A 427 -7.19 -26.03 -11.54
CA ARG A 427 -6.91 -24.67 -11.09
C ARG A 427 -6.19 -23.86 -12.15
N LEU A 428 -6.38 -22.56 -12.10
CA LEU A 428 -5.71 -21.55 -12.92
C LEU A 428 -5.62 -20.24 -12.15
N TRP A 429 -4.70 -19.36 -12.56
CA TRP A 429 -4.55 -18.02 -12.00
C TRP A 429 -4.90 -16.98 -13.05
N VAL A 430 -5.75 -16.04 -12.64
CA VAL A 430 -6.43 -15.05 -13.50
C VAL A 430 -6.50 -13.71 -12.77
N PHE A 431 -6.81 -12.62 -13.46
CA PHE A 431 -7.02 -11.34 -12.80
C PHE A 431 -8.47 -11.22 -12.34
N SER A 432 -8.68 -10.77 -11.10
CA SER A 432 -10.03 -10.44 -10.61
C SER A 432 -10.54 -9.10 -11.15
N GLU A 433 -9.62 -8.27 -11.63
CA GLU A 433 -9.88 -6.96 -12.21
C GLU A 433 -9.26 -6.86 -13.60
N ARG A 434 -9.80 -5.96 -14.42
CA ARG A 434 -9.31 -5.73 -15.78
C ARG A 434 -7.89 -5.17 -15.76
N VAL A 435 -7.03 -5.67 -16.66
CA VAL A 435 -5.73 -5.06 -16.94
C VAL A 435 -5.75 -4.56 -18.38
N ASP A 436 -5.98 -3.26 -18.55
CA ASP A 436 -6.12 -2.63 -19.87
C ASP A 436 -4.99 -3.03 -20.82
N HIS A 437 -5.34 -3.43 -22.04
CA HIS A 437 -4.41 -3.83 -23.11
C HIS A 437 -3.60 -5.11 -22.82
N TYR A 438 -4.00 -5.89 -21.83
CA TYR A 438 -3.45 -7.22 -21.57
C TYR A 438 -4.54 -8.22 -21.19
N ALA A 439 -5.20 -8.06 -20.04
CA ALA A 439 -6.25 -8.96 -19.56
C ALA A 439 -7.63 -8.30 -19.70
N ASP A 440 -8.17 -8.33 -20.91
CA ASP A 440 -9.44 -7.69 -21.28
C ASP A 440 -10.54 -8.69 -21.64
N GLN A 441 -10.18 -9.97 -21.87
CA GLN A 441 -11.17 -11.02 -22.14
C GLN A 441 -11.87 -11.41 -20.83
N ILE A 442 -13.20 -11.38 -20.82
CA ILE A 442 -14.02 -11.66 -19.64
C ILE A 442 -14.51 -13.11 -19.70
N VAL A 443 -14.34 -13.83 -18.60
CA VAL A 443 -14.92 -15.16 -18.40
C VAL A 443 -15.87 -15.13 -17.21
N GLY A 444 -17.10 -15.60 -17.43
CA GLY A 444 -18.14 -15.67 -16.42
C GLY A 444 -18.30 -17.08 -15.86
N VAL A 445 -18.53 -17.16 -14.55
CA VAL A 445 -18.94 -18.39 -13.86
C VAL A 445 -20.32 -18.20 -13.24
N SER A 446 -21.26 -19.09 -13.58
CA SER A 446 -22.62 -19.11 -13.02
C SER A 446 -22.97 -20.49 -12.46
N ARG A 447 -23.91 -20.54 -11.51
CA ARG A 447 -24.49 -21.80 -11.02
C ARG A 447 -25.64 -22.26 -11.89
N SER A 448 -25.80 -23.57 -12.02
CA SER A 448 -27.00 -24.17 -12.58
C SER A 448 -28.20 -23.96 -11.64
N ALA A 449 -29.39 -23.81 -12.21
CA ALA A 449 -30.62 -23.65 -11.46
C ALA A 449 -31.12 -24.97 -10.81
N VAL A 450 -30.58 -26.12 -11.25
CA VAL A 450 -31.13 -27.45 -10.95
C VAL A 450 -30.35 -28.18 -9.86
N LYS A 451 -29.03 -28.00 -9.82
CA LYS A 451 -28.08 -28.70 -8.93
C LYS A 451 -26.84 -27.83 -8.67
N ASP A 452 -25.95 -28.30 -7.79
CA ASP A 452 -24.61 -27.73 -7.54
C ASP A 452 -23.65 -27.98 -8.73
N TYR A 453 -24.07 -27.60 -9.93
CA TYR A 453 -23.27 -27.60 -11.16
C TYR A 453 -22.94 -26.18 -11.57
N PHE A 454 -21.86 -26.01 -12.30
CA PHE A 454 -21.35 -24.71 -12.73
C PHE A 454 -21.34 -24.61 -14.25
N ARG A 455 -21.46 -23.37 -14.74
CA ARG A 455 -21.40 -23.00 -16.15
C ARG A 455 -20.28 -21.98 -16.31
N VAL A 456 -19.41 -22.23 -17.29
CA VAL A 456 -18.31 -21.34 -17.64
C VAL A 456 -18.58 -20.83 -19.06
N TYR A 457 -18.59 -19.51 -19.23
CA TYR A 457 -18.94 -18.89 -20.50
C TYR A 457 -18.05 -17.69 -20.80
N ALA A 458 -17.80 -17.46 -22.10
CA ALA A 458 -17.20 -16.21 -22.56
C ALA A 458 -18.22 -15.09 -22.31
N ALA A 459 -17.81 -14.09 -21.53
CA ALA A 459 -18.65 -12.97 -21.13
C ALA A 459 -18.20 -11.69 -21.83
N ASP A 460 -19.05 -10.67 -21.79
CA ASP A 460 -18.72 -9.30 -22.20
C ASP A 460 -19.15 -8.28 -21.15
N GLN A 461 -18.91 -6.99 -21.41
CA GLN A 461 -19.27 -5.91 -20.49
C GLN A 461 -20.79 -5.89 -20.20
N SER A 462 -21.62 -6.29 -21.16
CA SER A 462 -23.08 -6.32 -20.96
C SER A 462 -23.50 -7.40 -19.96
N ASP A 463 -22.77 -8.51 -19.87
CA ASP A 463 -22.98 -9.51 -18.82
C ASP A 463 -22.63 -8.93 -17.43
N ILE A 464 -21.60 -8.10 -17.31
CA ILE A 464 -21.26 -7.43 -16.03
C ILE A 464 -22.34 -6.41 -15.65
N ASP A 465 -22.77 -5.58 -16.60
CA ASP A 465 -23.78 -4.54 -16.38
C ASP A 465 -25.17 -5.15 -16.09
N ARG A 466 -25.43 -6.35 -16.63
CA ARG A 466 -26.68 -7.09 -16.46
C ARG A 466 -26.38 -8.57 -16.15
N PRO A 467 -26.00 -8.89 -14.90
CA PRO A 467 -25.61 -10.23 -14.51
C PRO A 467 -26.67 -11.28 -14.81
N ARG A 468 -26.22 -12.43 -15.30
CA ARG A 468 -27.10 -13.59 -15.53
C ARG A 468 -27.73 -14.06 -14.22
N LYS A 469 -28.90 -14.70 -14.32
CA LYS A 469 -29.50 -15.37 -13.16
C LYS A 469 -28.52 -16.44 -12.64
N TYR A 470 -28.25 -16.43 -11.33
CA TYR A 470 -27.26 -17.31 -10.68
C TYR A 470 -25.80 -17.04 -11.07
N GLN A 471 -25.48 -15.83 -11.53
CA GLN A 471 -24.10 -15.39 -11.69
C GLN A 471 -23.34 -15.49 -10.36
N VAL A 472 -22.12 -16.01 -10.39
CA VAL A 472 -21.26 -16.14 -9.20
C VAL A 472 -20.16 -15.08 -9.23
N PHE A 473 -19.30 -15.11 -10.25
CA PHE A 473 -18.21 -14.14 -10.41
C PHE A 473 -17.73 -14.07 -11.86
N TYR A 474 -17.01 -12.99 -12.17
CA TYR A 474 -16.28 -12.81 -13.42
C TYR A 474 -14.78 -12.77 -13.12
N PHE A 475 -13.98 -13.08 -14.12
CA PHE A 475 -12.54 -12.86 -14.08
C PHE A 475 -12.02 -12.49 -15.47
N PHE A 476 -10.82 -11.92 -15.50
CA PHE A 476 -10.17 -11.40 -16.68
C PHE A 476 -8.94 -12.23 -17.02
N VAL A 477 -8.80 -12.55 -18.30
CA VAL A 477 -7.73 -13.41 -18.82
C VAL A 477 -6.93 -12.70 -19.90
N PRO A 478 -5.62 -13.02 -20.04
CA PRO A 478 -4.79 -12.49 -21.11
C PRO A 478 -5.45 -12.60 -22.49
N THR A 479 -5.46 -11.49 -23.19
CA THR A 479 -5.88 -11.39 -24.59
C THR A 479 -4.72 -11.94 -25.43
N PRO A 480 -4.94 -12.94 -26.30
CA PRO A 480 -3.91 -13.39 -27.24
C PRO A 480 -3.40 -12.18 -28.02
N ASP A 481 -2.07 -12.04 -28.16
CA ASP A 481 -1.38 -10.85 -28.72
C ASP A 481 -2.15 -10.24 -29.90
N ALA A 482 -3.05 -9.32 -29.61
CA ALA A 482 -3.60 -8.41 -30.59
C ALA A 482 -2.49 -7.39 -30.79
N THR A 483 -1.80 -7.47 -31.92
CA THR A 483 -0.96 -6.38 -32.41
C THR A 483 -1.83 -5.12 -32.43
N TYR A 484 -1.70 -4.28 -31.40
CA TYR A 484 -2.23 -2.92 -31.37
C TYR A 484 -1.17 -1.96 -31.90
#